data_AF-A0A1D6MZX1-F1
#
_entry.id   AF-A0A1D6MZX1-F1
#
_cell.length_a   1.000
_cell.length_b   1.000
_cell.length_c   1.000
_cell.angle_alpha   90.00
_cell.angle_beta   90.00
_cell.angle_gamma   90.00
#
_symmetry.space_group_name_H-M   'P 1'
#
loop_
_entity.id
_entity.type
_entity.pdbx_description
1 polymer ?
#
loop_
_entity_poly.entity_id
_entity_poly.type
_entity_poly.pdbx_seq_one_letter_code
_entity_poly.pdbx_strand_id
1 'polypeptide(L)'
;MGKHLKSILAVVKKIMESSIIASGAIQLGLSDEAALPLWKETYYSVAMMERLLLRFPELYFEKNMEDIWIILCKLLIHPHSMLRSISSSLVASYFATVEKRKHEQKLDAPSWLLVQPSRLFIIAVSLLKQLRSELSDTTANNLIVQNVAYSVCNLHMLIRQSTSTHQFWSSISSDRGAFLEGFELLGSRKAKNIFLLCTSTSSDVSGSSLDTNEEPTSLLVSSILKKMGRIAMQMQDTQIKNVFNCFNMISSALGPDESLTYADHLLAPLYKVSEGFAGKVVSDEVKQLAQGVQNKLRDLIGSEKFVEVYKSVRMGLKQKRDGRKQAQKIVAAVDPERNAKRKQRMAAKHREHKRRKIMAMKIGRWMR
;
A
#
# COMPACT_ATOMS: atom_id res chain seq x y z
N MET A 1 -3.49 -29.76 -21.23
CA MET A 1 -2.11 -29.24 -21.15
C MET A 1 -1.07 -30.32 -21.49
N GLY A 2 -0.20 -30.10 -22.49
CA GLY A 2 0.85 -31.05 -22.87
C GLY A 2 1.95 -31.22 -21.81
N LYS A 3 2.61 -32.40 -21.78
CA LYS A 3 3.65 -32.75 -20.79
C LYS A 3 4.78 -31.71 -20.70
N HIS A 4 5.17 -31.13 -21.84
CA HIS A 4 6.22 -30.11 -21.91
C HIS A 4 5.86 -28.81 -21.17
N LEU A 5 4.60 -28.36 -21.26
CA LEU A 5 4.18 -27.13 -20.61
C LEU A 5 4.22 -27.26 -19.08
N LYS A 6 3.77 -28.40 -18.55
CA LYS A 6 3.86 -28.69 -17.11
C LYS A 6 5.31 -28.67 -16.61
N SER A 7 6.23 -29.25 -17.38
CA SER A 7 7.65 -29.25 -17.05
C SER A 7 8.25 -27.84 -17.03
N ILE A 8 7.92 -27.01 -18.03
CA ILE A 8 8.35 -25.61 -18.09
C ILE A 8 7.84 -24.83 -16.87
N LEU A 9 6.56 -24.93 -16.55
CA LEU A 9 5.95 -24.24 -15.41
C LEU A 9 6.60 -24.65 -14.08
N ALA A 10 6.94 -25.93 -13.92
CA ALA A 10 7.65 -26.41 -12.73
C ALA A 10 9.06 -25.83 -12.60
N VAL A 11 9.79 -25.70 -13.71
CA VAL A 11 11.13 -25.07 -13.73
C VAL A 11 11.03 -23.59 -13.39
N VAL A 12 10.09 -22.87 -14.02
CA VAL A 12 9.82 -21.45 -13.74
C VAL A 12 9.51 -21.23 -12.26
N LYS A 13 8.60 -22.03 -11.69
CA LYS A 13 8.25 -22.01 -10.27
C LYS A 13 9.50 -22.13 -9.39
N LYS A 14 10.33 -23.14 -9.65
CA LYS A 14 11.55 -23.41 -8.88
C LYS A 14 12.57 -22.27 -8.95
N ILE A 15 12.76 -21.67 -10.13
CA ILE A 15 13.67 -20.52 -10.31
C ILE A 15 13.20 -19.34 -9.45
N MET A 16 11.91 -18.99 -9.56
CA MET A 16 11.34 -17.87 -8.81
C MET A 16 11.41 -18.09 -7.28
N GLU A 17 11.10 -19.30 -6.80
CA GLU A 17 11.22 -19.67 -5.38
C GLU A 17 12.67 -19.55 -4.88
N SER A 18 13.62 -20.04 -5.67
CA SER A 18 15.05 -20.00 -5.32
C SER A 18 15.55 -18.57 -5.19
N SER A 19 15.11 -17.66 -6.06
CA SER A 19 15.44 -16.24 -5.99
C SER A 19 14.86 -15.58 -4.73
N ILE A 20 13.60 -15.87 -4.38
CA ILE A 20 13.00 -15.36 -3.14
C ILE A 20 13.78 -15.83 -1.91
N ILE A 21 14.07 -17.13 -1.82
CA ILE A 21 14.81 -17.72 -0.69
C ILE A 21 16.19 -17.07 -0.56
N ALA A 22 16.91 -16.97 -1.66
CA ALA A 22 18.25 -16.38 -1.67
C ALA A 22 18.21 -14.88 -1.31
N SER A 23 17.18 -14.14 -1.75
CA SER A 23 17.01 -12.73 -1.37
C SER A 23 16.66 -12.54 0.11
N GLY A 24 15.93 -13.48 0.71
CA GLY A 24 15.57 -13.47 2.13
C GLY A 24 16.79 -13.60 3.04
N ALA A 25 17.79 -14.40 2.63
CA ALA A 25 19.06 -14.53 3.35
C ALA A 25 19.93 -13.26 3.26
N ILE A 26 19.82 -12.50 2.17
CA ILE A 26 20.64 -11.30 1.90
C ILE A 26 20.07 -10.03 2.55
N GLN A 27 18.80 -10.00 2.96
CA GLN A 27 18.21 -8.86 3.69
C GLN A 27 18.90 -8.55 5.04
N LEU A 28 19.88 -9.35 5.46
CA LEU A 28 20.77 -9.09 6.60
C LEU A 28 21.98 -8.19 6.30
N GLY A 29 22.21 -7.77 5.05
CA GLY A 29 23.35 -6.93 4.66
C GLY A 29 23.04 -5.97 3.51
N LEU A 30 23.68 -4.80 3.51
CA LEU A 30 23.63 -3.82 2.42
C LEU A 30 24.29 -4.44 1.16
N SER A 31 23.52 -5.15 0.35
CA SER A 31 24.00 -5.69 -0.93
C SER A 31 23.61 -4.79 -2.10
N ASP A 32 24.56 -4.61 -3.01
CA ASP A 32 24.34 -4.14 -4.38
C ASP A 32 23.24 -4.98 -5.06
N GLU A 33 22.28 -4.33 -5.74
CA GLU A 33 21.21 -5.00 -6.49
C GLU A 33 21.80 -6.01 -7.50
N ALA A 34 22.97 -5.68 -8.08
CA ALA A 34 23.62 -6.51 -9.08
C ALA A 34 24.19 -7.83 -8.52
N ALA A 35 24.46 -7.89 -7.21
CA ALA A 35 25.02 -9.06 -6.53
C ALA A 35 23.96 -10.09 -6.08
N LEU A 36 22.67 -9.80 -6.31
CA LEU A 36 21.60 -10.73 -5.94
C LEU A 36 21.69 -12.00 -6.80
N PRO A 37 21.66 -13.20 -6.22
CA PRO A 37 21.67 -14.43 -7.00
C PRO A 37 20.31 -14.64 -7.70
N LEU A 38 20.35 -15.24 -8.87
CA LEU A 38 19.18 -15.74 -9.62
C LEU A 38 18.15 -14.69 -10.07
N TRP A 39 18.43 -13.38 -9.94
CA TRP A 39 17.46 -12.36 -10.33
C TRP A 39 17.26 -12.30 -11.84
N LYS A 40 18.31 -12.59 -12.64
CA LYS A 40 18.24 -12.57 -14.12
C LYS A 40 17.38 -13.72 -14.62
N GLU A 41 17.64 -14.91 -14.12
CA GLU A 41 16.92 -16.14 -14.41
C GLU A 41 15.44 -15.98 -14.04
N THR A 42 15.17 -15.40 -12.87
CA THR A 42 13.81 -15.06 -12.44
C THR A 42 13.16 -14.03 -13.35
N TYR A 43 13.88 -12.98 -13.75
CA TYR A 43 13.37 -11.95 -14.65
C TYR A 43 12.95 -12.54 -15.99
N TYR A 44 13.83 -13.32 -16.63
CA TYR A 44 13.52 -13.96 -17.90
C TYR A 44 12.43 -15.02 -17.76
N SER A 45 12.34 -15.70 -16.62
CA SER A 45 11.26 -16.65 -16.34
C SER A 45 9.90 -15.94 -16.25
N VAL A 46 9.81 -14.81 -15.54
CA VAL A 46 8.58 -14.01 -15.47
C VAL A 46 8.23 -13.42 -16.84
N ALA A 47 9.22 -12.93 -17.60
CA ALA A 47 9.01 -12.41 -18.95
C ALA A 47 8.50 -13.48 -19.93
N MET A 48 9.02 -14.71 -19.81
CA MET A 48 8.53 -15.85 -20.56
C MET A 48 7.07 -16.16 -20.18
N MET A 49 6.74 -16.13 -18.89
CA MET A 49 5.38 -16.35 -18.41
C MET A 49 4.39 -15.34 -18.99
N GLU A 50 4.76 -14.06 -19.06
CA GLU A 50 3.93 -13.03 -19.69
C GLU A 50 3.60 -13.39 -21.14
N ARG A 51 4.60 -13.78 -21.94
CA ARG A 51 4.40 -14.21 -23.34
C ARG A 51 3.56 -15.48 -23.45
N LEU A 52 3.77 -16.42 -22.54
CA LEU A 52 3.04 -17.69 -22.50
C LEU A 52 1.54 -17.44 -22.21
N LEU A 53 1.23 -16.59 -21.23
CA LEU A 53 -0.12 -16.23 -20.85
C LEU A 53 -0.86 -15.46 -21.97
N LEU A 54 -0.15 -14.63 -22.73
CA LEU A 54 -0.71 -14.00 -23.93
C LEU A 54 -1.08 -15.02 -25.01
N ARG A 55 -0.30 -16.09 -25.16
CA ARG A 55 -0.56 -17.15 -26.16
C ARG A 55 -1.63 -18.16 -25.69
N PHE A 56 -1.70 -18.43 -24.39
CA PHE A 56 -2.60 -19.40 -23.77
C PHE A 56 -3.39 -18.74 -22.62
N PRO A 57 -4.40 -17.90 -22.91
CA PRO A 57 -5.16 -17.15 -21.89
C PRO A 57 -5.96 -18.03 -20.91
N GLU A 58 -6.15 -19.31 -21.23
CA GLU A 58 -6.74 -20.31 -20.34
C GLU A 58 -5.92 -20.50 -19.06
N LEU A 59 -4.59 -20.36 -19.15
CA LEU A 59 -3.64 -20.60 -18.06
C LEU A 59 -3.80 -19.62 -16.90
N TYR A 60 -4.35 -18.41 -17.10
CA TYR A 60 -4.46 -17.41 -16.04
C TYR A 60 -5.15 -17.94 -14.78
N PHE A 61 -6.15 -18.82 -14.95
CA PHE A 61 -7.01 -19.28 -13.86
C PHE A 61 -6.93 -20.79 -13.63
N GLU A 62 -5.93 -21.46 -14.19
CA GLU A 62 -5.74 -22.87 -13.91
C GLU A 62 -5.15 -23.10 -12.51
N LYS A 63 -5.59 -24.18 -11.85
CA LYS A 63 -5.19 -24.52 -10.47
C LYS A 63 -3.67 -24.73 -10.30
N ASN A 64 -3.00 -25.29 -11.31
CA ASN A 64 -1.55 -25.48 -11.30
C ASN A 64 -0.74 -24.16 -11.36
N MET A 65 -1.39 -23.04 -11.68
CA MET A 65 -0.76 -21.72 -11.74
C MET A 65 -0.87 -20.98 -10.41
N GLU A 66 -1.69 -21.46 -9.46
CA GLU A 66 -1.92 -20.80 -8.18
C GLU A 66 -0.64 -20.56 -7.39
N ASP A 67 0.24 -21.56 -7.31
CA ASP A 67 1.53 -21.43 -6.62
C ASP A 67 2.42 -20.36 -7.27
N ILE A 68 2.45 -20.31 -8.61
CA ILE A 68 3.24 -19.33 -9.37
C ILE A 68 2.71 -17.93 -9.08
N TRP A 69 1.39 -17.75 -9.04
CA TRP A 69 0.76 -16.48 -8.68
C TRP A 69 1.10 -16.05 -7.24
N ILE A 70 1.12 -16.98 -6.28
CA ILE A 70 1.54 -16.69 -4.89
C ILE A 70 3.01 -16.25 -4.84
N ILE A 71 3.88 -16.92 -5.60
CA ILE A 71 5.30 -16.56 -5.71
C ILE A 71 5.46 -15.17 -6.35
N LEU A 72 4.69 -14.85 -7.40
CA LEU A 72 4.68 -13.52 -8.03
C LEU A 72 4.27 -12.42 -7.05
N CYS A 73 3.29 -12.66 -6.18
CA CYS A 73 2.93 -11.72 -5.11
C CYS A 73 4.10 -11.43 -4.16
N LYS A 74 4.95 -12.42 -3.87
CA LYS A 74 6.17 -12.23 -3.05
C LYS A 74 7.25 -11.46 -3.80
N LEU A 75 7.35 -11.65 -5.13
CA LEU A 75 8.29 -10.90 -5.97
C LEU A 75 7.99 -9.40 -6.03
N LEU A 76 6.76 -8.96 -5.74
CA LEU A 76 6.40 -7.54 -5.61
C LEU A 76 7.21 -6.80 -4.54
N ILE A 77 7.81 -7.49 -3.56
CA ILE A 77 8.67 -6.86 -2.54
C ILE A 77 10.12 -7.32 -2.63
N HIS A 78 10.50 -7.94 -3.75
CA HIS A 78 11.87 -8.38 -3.99
C HIS A 78 12.84 -7.17 -3.97
N PRO A 79 14.07 -7.32 -3.44
CA PRO A 79 15.03 -6.21 -3.42
C PRO A 79 15.29 -5.63 -4.82
N HIS A 80 15.44 -6.50 -5.82
CA HIS A 80 15.69 -6.11 -7.21
C HIS A 80 14.50 -5.42 -7.89
N SER A 81 14.70 -4.17 -8.32
CA SER A 81 13.73 -3.28 -8.98
C SER A 81 13.09 -3.87 -10.24
N MET A 82 13.86 -4.48 -11.14
CA MET A 82 13.31 -5.09 -12.36
C MET A 82 12.33 -6.22 -12.07
N LEU A 83 12.54 -7.02 -11.01
CA LEU A 83 11.62 -8.07 -10.61
C LEU A 83 10.32 -7.49 -10.07
N ARG A 84 10.41 -6.44 -9.24
CA ARG A 84 9.23 -5.72 -8.76
C ARG A 84 8.40 -5.16 -9.93
N SER A 85 9.06 -4.57 -10.92
CA SER A 85 8.41 -4.00 -12.10
C SER A 85 7.69 -5.06 -12.93
N ILE A 86 8.40 -6.12 -13.34
CA ILE A 86 7.82 -7.16 -14.21
C ILE A 86 6.70 -7.95 -13.50
N SER A 87 6.84 -8.20 -12.20
CA SER A 87 5.76 -8.80 -11.41
C SER A 87 4.54 -7.89 -11.32
N SER A 88 4.74 -6.56 -11.21
CA SER A 88 3.64 -5.60 -11.19
C SER A 88 2.90 -5.53 -12.53
N SER A 89 3.62 -5.61 -13.65
CA SER A 89 3.03 -5.73 -14.99
C SER A 89 2.18 -7.00 -15.12
N LEU A 90 2.67 -8.13 -14.63
CA LEU A 90 1.95 -9.40 -14.73
C LEU A 90 0.68 -9.43 -13.85
N VAL A 91 0.72 -8.81 -12.67
CA VAL A 91 -0.46 -8.60 -11.81
C VAL A 91 -1.49 -7.70 -12.52
N ALA A 92 -1.05 -6.62 -13.17
CA ALA A 92 -1.94 -5.76 -13.95
C ALA A 92 -2.60 -6.53 -15.10
N SER A 93 -1.83 -7.37 -15.79
CA SER A 93 -2.33 -8.25 -16.84
C SER A 93 -3.37 -9.25 -16.33
N TYR A 94 -3.16 -9.83 -15.14
CA TYR A 94 -4.15 -10.69 -14.48
C TYR A 94 -5.45 -9.93 -14.21
N PHE A 95 -5.38 -8.75 -13.58
CA PHE A 95 -6.55 -7.93 -13.28
C PHE A 95 -7.33 -7.53 -14.54
N ALA A 96 -6.63 -7.10 -15.60
CA ALA A 96 -7.25 -6.79 -16.88
C ALA A 96 -7.98 -8.00 -17.49
N THR A 97 -7.39 -9.19 -17.36
CA THR A 97 -7.99 -10.44 -17.86
C THR A 97 -9.23 -10.83 -17.05
N VAL A 98 -9.23 -10.65 -15.73
CA VAL A 98 -10.42 -10.84 -14.88
C VAL A 98 -11.54 -9.92 -15.32
N GLU A 99 -11.27 -8.63 -15.48
CA GLU A 99 -12.30 -7.68 -15.89
C GLU A 99 -12.85 -8.03 -17.26
N LYS A 100 -12.00 -8.37 -18.23
CA LYS A 100 -12.46 -8.83 -19.55
C LYS A 100 -13.42 -10.01 -19.43
N ARG A 101 -13.11 -11.02 -18.60
CA ARG A 101 -13.99 -12.18 -18.41
C ARG A 101 -15.31 -11.85 -17.69
N LYS A 102 -15.29 -10.93 -16.72
CA LYS A 102 -16.52 -10.43 -16.07
C LYS A 102 -17.48 -9.80 -17.09
N HIS A 103 -16.95 -8.99 -18.02
CA HIS A 103 -17.75 -8.36 -19.07
C HIS A 103 -18.28 -9.37 -20.10
N GLU A 104 -17.52 -10.41 -20.41
CA GLU A 104 -17.93 -11.49 -21.33
C GLU A 104 -18.94 -12.48 -20.71
N GLN A 105 -19.37 -12.29 -19.44
CA GLN A 105 -20.32 -13.15 -18.70
C GLN A 105 -19.92 -14.65 -18.64
N LYS A 106 -18.65 -14.98 -18.92
CA LYS A 106 -18.10 -16.33 -18.78
C LYS A 106 -17.77 -16.59 -17.30
N LEU A 107 -18.81 -16.86 -16.53
CA LEU A 107 -18.78 -17.07 -15.07
C LEU A 107 -18.52 -18.53 -14.65
N ASP A 108 -18.13 -19.41 -15.56
CA ASP A 108 -17.73 -20.81 -15.23
C ASP A 108 -16.62 -20.78 -14.19
N ALA A 109 -16.97 -21.02 -12.91
CA ALA A 109 -16.23 -20.61 -11.72
C ALA A 109 -14.71 -20.88 -11.80
N PRO A 110 -13.90 -19.92 -12.28
CA PRO A 110 -12.46 -20.04 -12.22
C PRO A 110 -12.05 -19.58 -10.82
N SER A 111 -11.04 -20.21 -10.24
CA SER A 111 -10.38 -19.66 -9.04
C SER A 111 -9.74 -18.32 -9.44
N TRP A 112 -10.42 -17.19 -9.19
CA TRP A 112 -9.85 -15.85 -9.34
C TRP A 112 -8.92 -15.55 -8.16
N LEU A 113 -7.86 -16.36 -8.04
CA LEU A 113 -6.96 -16.36 -6.89
C LEU A 113 -6.49 -14.95 -6.51
N LEU A 114 -5.99 -14.15 -7.45
CA LEU A 114 -5.47 -12.80 -7.13
C LEU A 114 -6.56 -11.79 -6.75
N VAL A 115 -7.83 -12.11 -7.01
CA VAL A 115 -9.00 -11.29 -6.65
C VAL A 115 -9.65 -11.78 -5.35
N GLN A 116 -9.08 -12.79 -4.69
CA GLN A 116 -9.49 -13.14 -3.33
C GLN A 116 -9.13 -12.01 -2.34
N PRO A 117 -9.93 -11.78 -1.28
CA PRO A 117 -9.68 -10.71 -0.31
C PRO A 117 -8.27 -10.71 0.28
N SER A 118 -7.73 -11.90 0.58
CA SER A 118 -6.38 -12.07 1.13
C SER A 118 -5.29 -11.59 0.17
N ARG A 119 -5.44 -11.93 -1.12
CA ARG A 119 -4.49 -11.61 -2.19
C ARG A 119 -4.57 -10.14 -2.58
N LEU A 120 -5.77 -9.57 -2.68
CA LEU A 120 -5.93 -8.12 -2.90
C LEU A 120 -5.29 -7.31 -1.77
N PHE A 121 -5.48 -7.74 -0.52
CA PHE A 121 -4.88 -7.07 0.64
C PHE A 121 -3.34 -7.12 0.60
N ILE A 122 -2.75 -8.31 0.40
CA ILE A 122 -1.28 -8.43 0.36
C ILE A 122 -0.67 -7.73 -0.86
N ILE A 123 -1.31 -7.78 -2.03
CA ILE A 123 -0.86 -7.06 -3.23
C ILE A 123 -0.87 -5.55 -2.95
N ALA A 124 -1.95 -5.01 -2.41
CA ALA A 124 -2.04 -3.58 -2.10
C ALA A 124 -0.92 -3.15 -1.14
N VAL A 125 -0.70 -3.88 -0.05
CA VAL A 125 0.34 -3.53 0.94
C VAL A 125 1.76 -3.70 0.38
N SER A 126 2.01 -4.74 -0.42
CA SER A 126 3.28 -4.95 -1.11
C SER A 126 3.61 -3.78 -2.05
N LEU A 127 2.63 -3.32 -2.83
CA LEU A 127 2.78 -2.17 -3.72
C LEU A 127 2.97 -0.86 -2.94
N LEU A 128 2.35 -0.70 -1.76
CA LEU A 128 2.67 0.44 -0.88
C LEU A 128 4.11 0.43 -0.37
N LYS A 129 4.75 -0.73 -0.23
CA LYS A 129 6.17 -0.82 0.09
C LYS A 129 7.03 -0.39 -1.11
N GLN A 130 6.68 -0.81 -2.32
CA GLN A 130 7.35 -0.35 -3.54
C GLN A 130 7.23 1.17 -3.73
N LEU A 131 6.04 1.72 -3.45
CA LEU A 131 5.76 3.15 -3.54
C LEU A 131 6.66 4.01 -2.65
N ARG A 132 7.29 3.42 -1.62
CA ARG A 132 8.25 4.11 -0.75
C ARG A 132 9.65 4.19 -1.36
N SER A 133 9.98 3.36 -2.34
CA SER A 133 11.26 3.43 -3.05
C SER A 133 11.22 4.53 -4.12
N GLU A 134 12.37 5.09 -4.45
CA GLU A 134 12.50 5.97 -5.61
C GLU A 134 12.41 5.10 -6.87
N LEU A 135 11.36 5.32 -7.66
CA LEU A 135 11.16 4.68 -8.96
C LEU A 135 11.42 5.74 -10.01
N SER A 136 12.45 5.55 -10.82
CA SER A 136 12.82 6.45 -11.91
C SER A 136 11.85 6.38 -13.10
N ASP A 137 11.13 5.26 -13.27
CA ASP A 137 10.23 5.02 -14.40
C ASP A 137 8.78 5.44 -14.11
N THR A 138 8.25 6.35 -14.92
CA THR A 138 6.85 6.82 -14.87
C THR A 138 5.85 5.71 -15.20
N THR A 139 6.21 4.75 -16.04
CA THR A 139 5.34 3.64 -16.45
C THR A 139 5.13 2.67 -15.29
N ALA A 140 6.21 2.23 -14.65
CA ALA A 140 6.15 1.41 -13.44
C ALA A 140 5.34 2.09 -12.32
N ASN A 141 5.50 3.40 -12.14
CA ASN A 141 4.72 4.18 -11.18
C ASN A 141 3.22 4.16 -11.49
N ASN A 142 2.83 4.33 -12.74
CA ASN A 142 1.42 4.29 -13.17
C ASN A 142 0.81 2.90 -12.93
N LEU A 143 1.54 1.83 -13.22
CA LEU A 143 1.08 0.45 -12.94
C LEU A 143 0.86 0.20 -11.46
N ILE A 144 1.76 0.69 -10.59
CA ILE A 144 1.58 0.60 -9.13
C ILE A 144 0.30 1.33 -8.71
N VAL A 145 0.08 2.54 -9.22
CA VAL A 145 -1.13 3.32 -8.91
C VAL A 145 -2.40 2.56 -9.30
N GLN A 146 -2.44 2.03 -10.52
CA GLN A 146 -3.57 1.25 -11.04
C GLN A 146 -3.82 -0.02 -10.22
N ASN A 147 -2.77 -0.79 -9.95
CA ASN A 147 -2.88 -2.05 -9.21
C ASN A 147 -3.30 -1.83 -7.76
N VAL A 148 -2.80 -0.78 -7.08
CA VAL A 148 -3.25 -0.41 -5.74
C VAL A 148 -4.72 -0.02 -5.77
N ALA A 149 -5.13 0.82 -6.72
CA ALA A 149 -6.52 1.25 -6.84
C ALA A 149 -7.45 0.05 -7.08
N TYR A 150 -7.11 -0.82 -8.04
CA TYR A 150 -7.86 -2.04 -8.32
C TYR A 150 -7.99 -2.92 -7.08
N SER A 151 -6.87 -3.14 -6.39
CA SER A 151 -6.82 -4.02 -5.21
C SER A 151 -7.68 -3.49 -4.07
N VAL A 152 -7.59 -2.18 -3.79
CA VAL A 152 -8.38 -1.53 -2.73
C VAL A 152 -9.87 -1.53 -3.06
N CYS A 153 -10.24 -1.20 -4.30
CA CYS A 153 -11.66 -1.13 -4.69
C CYS A 153 -12.30 -2.52 -4.71
N ASN A 154 -11.66 -3.52 -5.31
CA ASN A 154 -12.21 -4.88 -5.31
C ASN A 154 -12.27 -5.48 -3.90
N LEU A 155 -11.29 -5.17 -3.03
CA LEU A 155 -11.34 -5.60 -1.63
C LEU A 155 -12.54 -4.97 -0.90
N HIS A 156 -12.78 -3.68 -1.10
CA HIS A 156 -13.98 -3.01 -0.58
C HIS A 156 -15.26 -3.70 -1.07
N MET A 157 -15.39 -3.91 -2.37
CA MET A 157 -16.59 -4.52 -2.96
C MET A 157 -16.87 -5.92 -2.41
N LEU A 158 -15.84 -6.76 -2.27
CA LEU A 158 -16.00 -8.11 -1.72
C LEU A 158 -16.41 -8.10 -0.24
N ILE A 159 -15.90 -7.15 0.54
CA ILE A 159 -16.35 -6.95 1.92
C ILE A 159 -17.83 -6.54 1.94
N ARG A 160 -18.24 -5.60 1.09
CA ARG A 160 -19.62 -5.08 1.04
C ARG A 160 -20.63 -6.08 0.49
N GLN A 161 -20.18 -7.05 -0.31
CA GLN A 161 -21.01 -8.16 -0.78
C GLN A 161 -21.35 -9.17 0.33
N SER A 162 -20.61 -9.17 1.44
CA SER A 162 -20.92 -10.04 2.57
C SER A 162 -22.13 -9.49 3.34
N THR A 163 -23.07 -10.35 3.71
CA THR A 163 -24.31 -9.93 4.40
C THR A 163 -24.07 -9.51 5.85
N SER A 164 -22.97 -9.96 6.44
CA SER A 164 -22.55 -9.56 7.78
C SER A 164 -21.04 -9.61 7.96
N THR A 165 -20.55 -8.85 8.95
CA THR A 165 -19.15 -8.86 9.40
C THR A 165 -18.67 -10.27 9.76
N HIS A 166 -19.50 -11.04 10.47
CA HIS A 166 -19.16 -12.42 10.85
C HIS A 166 -19.01 -13.31 9.61
N GLN A 167 -19.95 -13.25 8.67
CA GLN A 167 -19.87 -14.03 7.43
C GLN A 167 -18.58 -13.73 6.66
N PHE A 168 -18.19 -12.46 6.54
CA PHE A 168 -16.93 -12.08 5.90
C PHE A 168 -15.74 -12.74 6.61
N TRP A 169 -15.60 -12.59 7.93
CA TRP A 169 -14.49 -13.14 8.69
C TRP A 169 -14.42 -14.67 8.62
N SER A 170 -15.56 -15.36 8.67
CA SER A 170 -15.64 -16.81 8.49
C SER A 170 -15.18 -17.24 7.09
N SER A 171 -15.56 -16.50 6.04
CA SER A 171 -15.22 -16.82 4.65
C SER A 171 -13.72 -16.78 4.36
N ILE A 172 -12.96 -15.94 5.07
CA ILE A 172 -11.52 -15.78 4.87
C ILE A 172 -10.66 -16.58 5.86
N SER A 173 -11.30 -17.42 6.68
CA SER A 173 -10.63 -18.15 7.78
C SER A 173 -9.57 -19.15 7.30
N SER A 174 -9.71 -19.71 6.10
CA SER A 174 -8.74 -20.62 5.48
C SER A 174 -7.45 -19.94 5.03
N ASP A 175 -7.49 -18.61 4.86
CA ASP A 175 -6.45 -17.83 4.18
C ASP A 175 -5.79 -16.80 5.13
N ARG A 176 -5.94 -17.00 6.45
CA ARG A 176 -5.44 -16.12 7.51
C ARG A 176 -3.95 -15.81 7.38
N GLY A 177 -3.15 -16.77 6.94
CA GLY A 177 -1.69 -16.61 6.80
C GLY A 177 -1.31 -15.41 5.92
N ALA A 178 -2.00 -15.24 4.78
CA ALA A 178 -1.75 -14.14 3.86
C ALA A 178 -2.15 -12.77 4.44
N PHE A 179 -3.24 -12.71 5.21
CA PHE A 179 -3.60 -11.47 5.92
C PHE A 179 -2.58 -11.10 6.99
N LEU A 180 -2.10 -12.07 7.77
CA LEU A 180 -1.08 -11.84 8.79
C LEU A 180 0.24 -11.34 8.19
N GLU A 181 0.66 -11.91 7.07
CA GLU A 181 1.79 -11.42 6.28
C GLU A 181 1.55 -9.98 5.80
N GLY A 182 0.37 -9.71 5.24
CA GLY A 182 -0.04 -8.36 4.84
C GLY A 182 0.01 -7.34 5.98
N PHE A 183 -0.46 -7.69 7.18
CA PHE A 183 -0.41 -6.78 8.34
C PHE A 183 1.01 -6.53 8.84
N GLU A 184 1.89 -7.54 8.75
CA GLU A 184 3.31 -7.39 9.05
C GLU A 184 3.96 -6.40 8.09
N LEU A 185 3.73 -6.58 6.78
CA LEU A 185 4.20 -5.65 5.74
C LEU A 185 3.64 -4.23 5.91
N LEU A 186 2.39 -4.11 6.35
CA LEU A 186 1.76 -2.83 6.64
C LEU A 186 2.44 -2.12 7.83
N GLY A 187 3.01 -2.89 8.76
CA GLY A 187 3.66 -2.44 9.98
C GLY A 187 2.65 -1.94 11.02
N SER A 188 1.48 -2.59 11.12
CA SER A 188 0.41 -2.21 12.05
C SER A 188 0.11 -3.32 13.04
N ARG A 189 0.83 -3.35 14.17
CA ARG A 189 0.60 -4.32 15.25
C ARG A 189 -0.83 -4.26 15.79
N LYS A 190 -1.38 -3.05 15.94
CA LYS A 190 -2.78 -2.86 16.39
C LYS A 190 -3.76 -3.56 15.44
N ALA A 191 -3.65 -3.31 14.14
CA ALA A 191 -4.57 -3.91 13.16
C ALA A 191 -4.39 -5.42 13.08
N LYS A 192 -3.15 -5.92 13.15
CA LYS A 192 -2.86 -7.36 13.22
C LYS A 192 -3.54 -8.03 14.42
N ASN A 193 -3.45 -7.41 15.60
CA ASN A 193 -4.06 -7.95 16.82
C ASN A 193 -5.59 -7.93 16.75
N ILE A 194 -6.18 -6.87 16.22
CA ILE A 194 -7.64 -6.81 16.03
C ILE A 194 -8.08 -7.87 15.02
N PHE A 195 -7.35 -8.06 13.91
CA PHE A 195 -7.64 -9.13 12.95
C PHE A 195 -7.60 -10.52 13.60
N LEU A 196 -6.60 -10.79 14.45
CA LEU A 196 -6.53 -12.04 15.19
C LEU A 196 -7.77 -12.22 16.07
N LEU A 197 -8.18 -11.18 16.81
CA LEU A 197 -9.39 -11.22 17.63
C LEU A 197 -10.66 -11.46 16.81
N CYS A 198 -10.84 -10.75 15.70
CA CYS A 198 -12.03 -10.88 14.84
C CYS A 198 -12.11 -12.23 14.13
N THR A 199 -10.97 -12.91 13.95
CA THR A 199 -10.94 -14.20 13.26
C THR A 199 -10.88 -15.37 14.24
N SER A 200 -10.42 -15.24 15.48
CA SER A 200 -10.40 -16.34 16.46
C SER A 200 -11.78 -17.01 16.57
N THR A 201 -11.82 -18.32 16.39
CA THR A 201 -13.03 -19.13 16.61
C THR A 201 -13.37 -19.07 18.09
N SER A 202 -14.58 -18.65 18.44
CA SER A 202 -15.04 -18.57 19.82
C SER A 202 -15.08 -19.96 20.47
N SER A 203 -14.04 -20.32 21.19
CA SER A 203 -14.07 -21.40 22.19
C SER A 203 -13.13 -21.00 23.33
N ASP A 204 -13.63 -20.12 24.20
CA ASP A 204 -13.00 -19.68 25.47
C ASP A 204 -12.45 -18.24 25.47
N VAL A 205 -13.35 -17.25 25.47
CA VAL A 205 -13.13 -16.03 26.25
C VAL A 205 -14.47 -15.57 26.82
N SER A 206 -14.80 -16.06 28.02
CA SER A 206 -15.70 -15.35 28.92
C SER A 206 -14.98 -14.08 29.38
N GLY A 207 -15.58 -12.93 29.09
CA GLY A 207 -15.24 -11.66 29.74
C GLY A 207 -14.12 -10.85 29.10
N SER A 208 -14.37 -10.22 27.95
CA SER A 208 -13.89 -8.85 27.75
C SER A 208 -14.87 -8.07 26.88
N SER A 209 -15.54 -7.10 27.50
CA SER A 209 -16.45 -6.14 26.89
C SER A 209 -15.68 -5.10 26.07
N LEU A 210 -15.01 -5.51 24.99
CA LEU A 210 -14.70 -4.62 23.89
C LEU A 210 -15.68 -4.95 22.77
N ASP A 211 -16.52 -3.98 22.41
CA ASP A 211 -17.27 -3.98 21.15
C ASP A 211 -16.32 -4.27 19.99
N THR A 212 -16.17 -5.54 19.63
CA THR A 212 -15.31 -6.02 18.53
C THR A 212 -16.07 -6.02 17.20
N ASN A 213 -17.08 -5.17 17.09
CA ASN A 213 -17.79 -4.85 15.84
C ASN A 213 -16.99 -3.85 14.99
N GLU A 214 -15.67 -4.00 14.88
CA GLU A 214 -14.93 -3.22 13.89
C GLU A 214 -15.30 -3.73 12.49
N GLU A 215 -15.88 -2.84 11.68
CA GLU A 215 -16.25 -3.12 10.30
C GLU A 215 -14.99 -3.58 9.51
N PRO A 216 -15.05 -4.66 8.70
CA PRO A 216 -13.87 -5.16 8.00
C PRO A 216 -13.23 -4.11 7.07
N THR A 217 -14.03 -3.18 6.54
CA THR A 217 -13.55 -2.04 5.75
C THR A 217 -12.69 -1.06 6.57
N SER A 218 -12.99 -0.86 7.86
CA SER A 218 -12.18 -0.07 8.79
C SER A 218 -10.82 -0.72 9.04
N LEU A 219 -10.80 -2.04 9.16
CA LEU A 219 -9.56 -2.77 9.45
C LEU A 219 -8.67 -2.93 8.21
N LEU A 220 -9.26 -3.29 7.07
CA LEU A 220 -8.53 -3.64 5.85
C LEU A 220 -8.32 -2.42 4.94
N VAL A 221 -9.40 -1.81 4.45
CA VAL A 221 -9.32 -0.71 3.47
C VAL A 221 -8.80 0.57 4.12
N SER A 222 -9.36 0.97 5.25
CA SER A 222 -8.96 2.22 5.91
C SER A 222 -7.53 2.18 6.43
N SER A 223 -6.99 1.00 6.78
CA SER A 223 -5.59 0.88 7.22
C SER A 223 -4.59 1.08 6.06
N ILE A 224 -4.94 0.63 4.85
CA ILE A 224 -4.21 0.91 3.60
C ILE A 224 -4.24 2.42 3.31
N LEU A 225 -5.42 3.04 3.30
CA LEU A 225 -5.57 4.49 3.03
C LEU A 225 -4.81 5.34 4.07
N LYS A 226 -4.88 4.98 5.36
CA LYS A 226 -4.08 5.61 6.43
C LYS A 226 -2.58 5.45 6.19
N LYS A 227 -2.13 4.30 5.69
CA LYS A 227 -0.72 4.08 5.34
C LYS A 227 -0.29 4.94 4.16
N MET A 228 -1.11 5.04 3.11
CA MET A 228 -0.88 5.94 1.98
C MET A 228 -0.73 7.39 2.42
N GLY A 229 -1.65 7.89 3.25
CA GLY A 229 -1.56 9.23 3.83
C GLY A 229 -0.26 9.45 4.63
N ARG A 230 0.21 8.43 5.38
CA ARG A 230 1.52 8.49 6.04
C ARG A 230 2.69 8.54 5.07
N ILE A 231 2.65 7.78 3.98
CA ILE A 231 3.67 7.80 2.91
C ILE A 231 3.76 9.20 2.30
N ALA A 232 2.62 9.81 1.95
CA ALA A 232 2.58 11.18 1.43
C ALA A 232 3.20 12.21 2.40
N MET A 233 3.03 12.04 3.71
CA MET A 233 3.67 12.94 4.68
C MET A 233 5.17 12.70 4.83
N GLN A 234 5.67 11.49 4.56
CA GLN A 234 7.07 11.10 4.83
C GLN A 234 8.00 11.19 3.62
N MET A 235 7.51 11.00 2.39
CA MET A 235 8.34 10.78 1.20
C MET A 235 8.44 12.01 0.26
N GLN A 236 9.24 11.93 -0.79
CA GLN A 236 9.45 13.01 -1.75
C GLN A 236 8.24 13.21 -2.67
N ASP A 237 8.27 14.29 -3.45
CA ASP A 237 7.17 14.74 -4.31
C ASP A 237 6.65 13.66 -5.25
N THR A 238 7.52 12.84 -5.85
CA THR A 238 7.12 11.72 -6.72
C THR A 238 6.17 10.75 -6.02
N GLN A 239 6.50 10.33 -4.80
CA GLN A 239 5.66 9.43 -4.02
C GLN A 239 4.36 10.09 -3.57
N ILE A 240 4.39 11.40 -3.28
CA ILE A 240 3.16 12.15 -2.96
C ILE A 240 2.23 12.17 -4.18
N LYS A 241 2.76 12.45 -5.38
CA LYS A 241 1.98 12.45 -6.62
C LYS A 241 1.30 11.11 -6.85
N ASN A 242 2.05 10.02 -6.74
CA ASN A 242 1.52 8.68 -6.90
C ASN A 242 0.42 8.36 -5.86
N VAL A 243 0.62 8.70 -4.59
CA VAL A 243 -0.42 8.52 -3.55
C VAL A 243 -1.69 9.30 -3.89
N PHE A 244 -1.57 10.54 -4.35
CA PHE A 244 -2.74 11.36 -4.71
C PHE A 244 -3.43 10.86 -5.98
N ASN A 245 -2.68 10.33 -6.94
CA ASN A 245 -3.25 9.64 -8.10
C ASN A 245 -4.00 8.37 -7.67
N CYS A 246 -3.48 7.60 -6.72
CA CYS A 246 -4.22 6.47 -6.15
C CYS A 246 -5.51 6.94 -5.48
N PHE A 247 -5.50 8.01 -4.67
CA PHE A 247 -6.71 8.54 -4.05
C PHE A 247 -7.76 8.94 -5.09
N ASN A 248 -7.33 9.63 -6.15
CA ASN A 248 -8.22 10.01 -7.25
C ASN A 248 -8.84 8.79 -7.95
N MET A 249 -8.04 7.78 -8.26
CA MET A 249 -8.53 6.55 -8.91
C MET A 249 -9.45 5.75 -7.99
N ILE A 250 -9.10 5.62 -6.72
CA ILE A 250 -9.90 4.89 -5.72
C ILE A 250 -11.25 5.58 -5.54
N SER A 251 -11.28 6.89 -5.32
CA SER A 251 -12.57 7.59 -5.13
C SER A 251 -13.45 7.50 -6.37
N SER A 252 -12.85 7.69 -7.56
CA SER A 252 -13.62 7.60 -8.82
C SER A 252 -14.20 6.21 -9.04
N ALA A 253 -13.46 5.15 -8.69
CA ALA A 253 -13.90 3.77 -8.89
C ALA A 253 -14.89 3.29 -7.82
N LEU A 254 -14.81 3.80 -6.58
CA LEU A 254 -15.73 3.46 -5.51
C LEU A 254 -17.10 4.11 -5.66
N GLY A 255 -17.19 5.28 -6.29
CA GLY A 255 -18.43 6.05 -6.38
C GLY A 255 -18.66 6.96 -5.16
N PRO A 256 -19.77 7.72 -5.13
CA PRO A 256 -19.96 8.82 -4.19
C PRO A 256 -20.13 8.40 -2.73
N ASP A 257 -20.96 7.40 -2.43
CA ASP A 257 -21.30 7.03 -1.05
C ASP A 257 -20.14 6.29 -0.35
N GLU A 258 -19.48 5.40 -1.07
CA GLU A 258 -18.30 4.68 -0.64
C GLU A 258 -17.11 5.64 -0.49
N SER A 259 -16.95 6.60 -1.40
CA SER A 259 -15.93 7.66 -1.27
C SER A 259 -16.16 8.53 -0.05
N LEU A 260 -17.42 8.86 0.27
CA LEU A 260 -17.76 9.61 1.47
C LEU A 260 -17.33 8.86 2.73
N THR A 261 -17.51 7.54 2.78
CA THR A 261 -17.09 6.68 3.89
C THR A 261 -15.59 6.81 4.19
N TYR A 262 -14.77 7.02 3.16
CA TYR A 262 -13.31 7.16 3.31
C TYR A 262 -12.81 8.61 3.24
N ALA A 263 -13.69 9.59 3.09
CA ALA A 263 -13.33 10.97 2.77
C ALA A 263 -12.38 11.57 3.82
N ASP A 264 -12.55 11.26 5.11
CA ASP A 264 -11.62 11.67 6.18
C ASP A 264 -10.19 11.20 5.95
N HIS A 265 -10.01 9.97 5.45
CA HIS A 265 -8.70 9.37 5.21
C HIS A 265 -8.04 9.92 3.93
N LEU A 266 -8.85 10.22 2.91
CA LEU A 266 -8.40 10.82 1.65
C LEU A 266 -8.07 12.31 1.82
N LEU A 267 -8.95 13.08 2.48
CA LEU A 267 -8.83 14.53 2.63
C LEU A 267 -7.73 14.96 3.60
N ALA A 268 -7.51 14.24 4.70
CA ALA A 268 -6.49 14.64 5.67
C ALA A 268 -5.07 14.87 5.10
N PRO A 269 -4.51 13.98 4.26
CA PRO A 269 -3.23 14.24 3.60
C PRO A 269 -3.31 15.30 2.49
N LEU A 270 -4.40 15.35 1.71
CA LEU A 270 -4.61 16.35 0.66
C LEU A 270 -4.65 17.78 1.25
N TYR A 271 -5.42 17.96 2.34
CA TYR A 271 -5.51 19.20 3.11
C TYR A 271 -4.14 19.65 3.62
N LYS A 272 -3.36 18.72 4.20
CA LYS A 272 -2.04 19.08 4.73
C LYS A 272 -1.07 19.55 3.66
N VAL A 273 -1.13 18.97 2.46
CA VAL A 273 -0.23 19.38 1.37
C VAL A 273 -0.67 20.71 0.77
N SER A 274 -1.94 20.85 0.42
CA SER A 274 -2.50 22.09 -0.14
C SER A 274 -2.28 23.30 0.77
N GLU A 275 -2.51 23.15 2.08
CA GLU A 275 -2.38 24.22 3.07
C GLU A 275 -0.95 24.40 3.62
N GLY A 276 0.04 23.64 3.11
CA GLY A 276 1.43 23.74 3.57
C GLY A 276 1.69 23.19 4.98
N PHE A 277 0.77 22.40 5.55
CA PHE A 277 0.93 21.70 6.82
C PHE A 277 1.60 20.31 6.72
N ALA A 278 2.22 20.00 5.58
CA ALA A 278 2.93 18.73 5.36
C ALA A 278 4.20 18.59 6.24
N GLY A 279 4.69 19.68 6.84
CA GLY A 279 5.88 19.67 7.70
C GLY A 279 7.20 19.54 6.94
N LYS A 280 7.17 19.72 5.62
CA LYS A 280 8.30 19.72 4.69
C LYS A 280 8.00 20.64 3.51
N VAL A 281 9.05 20.99 2.75
CA VAL A 281 8.88 21.69 1.48
C VAL A 281 8.28 20.72 0.47
N VAL A 282 7.24 21.16 -0.23
CA VAL A 282 6.53 20.42 -1.27
C VAL A 282 6.40 21.37 -2.46
N SER A 283 6.70 20.88 -3.68
CA SER A 283 6.58 21.70 -4.90
C SER A 283 5.16 22.14 -5.17
N ASP A 284 5.02 23.23 -5.93
CA ASP A 284 3.71 23.77 -6.28
C ASP A 284 2.92 22.82 -7.20
N GLU A 285 3.59 22.03 -8.04
CA GLU A 285 2.94 20.97 -8.84
C GLU A 285 2.18 19.97 -7.96
N VAL A 286 2.79 19.57 -6.84
CA VAL A 286 2.17 18.61 -5.92
C VAL A 286 1.01 19.25 -5.15
N LYS A 287 1.11 20.55 -4.79
CA LYS A 287 -0.01 21.29 -4.19
C LYS A 287 -1.18 21.44 -5.15
N GLN A 288 -0.90 21.76 -6.42
CA GLN A 288 -1.91 21.86 -7.47
C GLN A 288 -2.59 20.50 -7.69
N LEU A 289 -1.84 19.41 -7.74
CA LEU A 289 -2.42 18.06 -7.78
C LEU A 289 -3.31 17.80 -6.56
N ALA A 290 -2.86 18.13 -5.35
CA ALA A 290 -3.66 17.97 -4.14
C ALA A 290 -5.00 18.72 -4.24
N GLN A 291 -4.98 19.96 -4.72
CA GLN A 291 -6.18 20.77 -4.92
C GLN A 291 -7.09 20.18 -6.00
N GLY A 292 -6.51 19.71 -7.11
CA GLY A 292 -7.25 19.05 -8.19
C GLY A 292 -7.98 17.79 -7.71
N VAL A 293 -7.32 16.96 -6.90
CA VAL A 293 -7.95 15.76 -6.33
C VAL A 293 -9.01 16.12 -5.29
N GLN A 294 -8.83 17.17 -4.48
CA GLN A 294 -9.87 17.66 -3.58
C GLN A 294 -11.12 18.14 -4.34
N ASN A 295 -10.93 18.89 -5.41
CA ASN A 295 -12.03 19.39 -6.23
C ASN A 295 -12.80 18.23 -6.86
N LYS A 296 -12.11 17.24 -7.44
CA LYS A 296 -12.75 16.03 -7.97
C LYS A 296 -13.51 15.26 -6.89
N LEU A 297 -12.94 15.14 -5.69
CA LEU A 297 -13.62 14.48 -4.58
C LEU A 297 -14.87 15.25 -4.12
N ARG A 298 -14.80 16.59 -4.07
CA ARG A 298 -15.95 17.47 -3.78
C ARG A 298 -17.05 17.30 -4.81
N ASP A 299 -16.68 17.32 -6.08
CA ASP A 299 -17.63 17.21 -7.18
C ASP A 299 -18.28 15.81 -7.20
N LEU A 300 -17.55 14.78 -6.78
CA LEU A 300 -18.05 13.41 -6.64
C LEU A 300 -19.03 13.23 -5.47
N ILE A 301 -18.67 13.66 -4.25
CA ILE A 301 -19.47 13.41 -3.04
C ILE A 301 -20.51 14.50 -2.74
N GLY A 302 -20.48 15.59 -3.49
CA GLY A 302 -21.33 16.77 -3.30
C GLY A 302 -20.70 17.82 -2.37
N SER A 303 -20.96 19.09 -2.65
CA SER A 303 -20.32 20.23 -1.97
C SER A 303 -20.66 20.31 -0.48
N GLU A 304 -21.91 20.02 -0.09
CA GLU A 304 -22.36 20.10 1.31
C GLU A 304 -21.62 19.09 2.18
N LYS A 305 -21.74 17.80 1.84
CA LYS A 305 -21.03 16.69 2.51
C LYS A 305 -19.51 16.91 2.52
N PHE A 306 -18.93 17.40 1.42
CA PHE A 306 -17.51 17.73 1.37
C PHE A 306 -17.12 18.79 2.39
N VAL A 307 -17.88 19.88 2.51
CA VAL A 307 -17.57 20.97 3.45
C VAL A 307 -17.63 20.48 4.90
N GLU A 308 -18.59 19.60 5.23
CA GLU A 308 -18.68 18.98 6.55
C GLU A 308 -17.44 18.16 6.89
N VAL A 309 -17.05 17.24 6.00
CA VAL A 309 -15.86 16.41 6.19
C VAL A 309 -14.59 17.27 6.22
N TYR A 310 -14.47 18.26 5.33
CA TYR A 310 -13.33 19.18 5.28
C TYR A 310 -13.19 19.96 6.60
N LYS A 311 -14.31 20.46 7.15
CA LYS A 311 -14.34 21.14 8.45
C LYS A 311 -13.95 20.18 9.58
N SER A 312 -14.48 18.95 9.58
CA SER A 312 -14.12 17.92 10.55
C SER A 312 -12.61 17.64 10.55
N VAL A 313 -12.03 17.38 9.37
CA VAL A 313 -10.60 17.16 9.17
C VAL A 313 -9.78 18.36 9.67
N ARG A 314 -10.15 19.58 9.27
CA ARG A 314 -9.47 20.82 9.68
C ARG A 314 -9.48 20.97 11.20
N MET A 315 -10.63 20.78 11.84
CA MET A 315 -10.79 20.91 13.28
C MET A 315 -10.01 19.82 14.03
N GLY A 316 -10.10 18.57 13.61
CA GLY A 316 -9.35 17.47 14.22
C GLY A 316 -7.82 17.65 14.10
N LEU A 317 -7.34 18.17 12.97
CA LEU A 317 -5.91 18.50 12.80
C LEU A 317 -5.48 19.69 13.66
N LYS A 318 -6.31 20.73 13.76
CA LYS A 318 -6.07 21.87 14.66
C LYS A 318 -6.01 21.41 16.12
N GLN A 319 -6.98 20.63 16.59
CA GLN A 319 -7.00 20.09 17.95
C GLN A 319 -5.76 19.25 18.25
N LYS A 320 -5.36 18.35 17.34
CA LYS A 320 -4.11 17.57 17.49
C LYS A 320 -2.87 18.46 17.57
N ARG A 321 -2.83 19.56 16.81
CA ARG A 321 -1.72 20.52 16.85
C ARG A 321 -1.69 21.28 18.16
N ASP A 322 -2.83 21.78 18.61
CA ASP A 322 -2.92 22.60 19.82
C ASP A 322 -2.71 21.74 21.07
N GLY A 323 -3.22 20.50 21.09
CA GLY A 323 -2.90 19.51 22.12
C GLY A 323 -1.41 19.20 22.22
N ARG A 324 -0.70 19.06 21.09
CA ARG A 324 0.77 18.92 21.09
C ARG A 324 1.50 20.15 21.65
N LYS A 325 0.98 21.35 21.40
CA LYS A 325 1.54 22.60 21.97
C LYS A 325 1.29 22.67 23.47
N GLN A 326 0.08 22.35 23.91
CA GLN A 326 -0.29 22.33 25.33
C GLN A 326 0.51 21.30 26.11
N ALA A 327 0.64 20.07 25.60
CA ALA A 327 1.48 19.04 26.22
C ALA A 327 2.94 19.49 26.36
N GLN A 328 3.49 20.21 25.37
CA GLN A 328 4.83 20.78 25.47
C GLN A 328 4.95 21.89 26.52
N LYS A 329 3.91 22.73 26.67
CA LYS A 329 3.85 23.75 27.73
C LYS A 329 3.79 23.11 29.11
N ILE A 330 2.99 22.06 29.29
CA ILE A 330 2.90 21.31 30.55
C ILE A 330 4.24 20.68 30.89
N VAL A 331 4.88 19.99 29.94
CA VAL A 331 6.22 19.41 30.18
C VAL A 331 7.24 20.50 30.53
N ALA A 332 7.17 21.68 29.92
CA ALA A 332 8.06 22.77 30.26
C ALA A 332 7.87 23.29 31.70
N ALA A 333 6.66 23.19 32.25
CA ALA A 333 6.35 23.61 33.62
C ALA A 333 6.64 22.50 34.65
N VAL A 334 6.26 21.25 34.36
CA VAL A 334 6.35 20.10 35.27
C VAL A 334 7.77 19.50 35.29
N ASP A 335 8.47 19.52 34.16
CA ASP A 335 9.83 18.96 34.01
C ASP A 335 10.71 19.86 33.11
N PRO A 336 11.21 20.97 33.67
CA PRO A 336 12.02 21.93 32.92
C PRO A 336 13.31 21.32 32.37
N GLU A 337 13.91 20.37 33.09
CA GLU A 337 15.15 19.72 32.69
C GLU A 337 14.95 18.85 31.44
N ARG A 338 13.87 18.07 31.37
CA ARG A 338 13.51 17.30 30.18
C ARG A 338 13.19 18.18 28.99
N ASN A 339 12.51 19.31 29.20
CA ASN A 339 12.26 20.29 28.14
C ASN A 339 13.57 20.93 27.63
N ALA A 340 14.49 21.27 28.53
CA ALA A 340 15.81 21.80 28.19
C ALA A 340 16.63 20.78 27.38
N LYS A 341 16.70 19.51 27.83
CA LYS A 341 17.35 18.41 27.10
C LYS A 341 16.77 18.23 25.70
N ARG A 342 15.43 18.31 25.55
CA ARG A 342 14.78 18.28 24.24
C ARG A 342 15.20 19.44 23.34
N LYS A 343 15.20 20.69 23.86
CA LYS A 343 15.64 21.87 23.10
C LYS A 343 17.10 21.75 22.66
N GLN A 344 17.98 21.30 23.55
CA GLN A 344 19.39 21.02 23.24
C GLN A 344 19.54 19.99 22.10
N ARG A 345 18.78 18.87 22.15
CA ARG A 345 18.77 17.86 21.07
C ARG A 345 18.31 18.44 19.73
N MET A 346 17.28 19.29 19.72
CA MET A 346 16.79 19.93 18.49
C MET A 346 17.82 20.93 17.93
N ALA A 347 18.44 21.73 18.80
CA ALA A 347 19.51 22.64 18.41
C ALA A 347 20.73 21.90 17.84
N ALA A 348 21.12 20.78 18.46
CA ALA A 348 22.20 19.92 17.96
C ALA A 348 21.89 19.39 16.55
N LYS A 349 20.67 18.85 16.33
CA LYS A 349 20.23 18.41 14.99
C LYS A 349 20.28 19.54 13.95
N HIS A 350 19.86 20.75 14.31
CA HIS A 350 19.91 21.90 13.42
C HIS A 350 21.34 22.31 13.06
N ARG A 351 22.24 22.32 14.06
CA ARG A 351 23.67 22.58 13.86
C ARG A 351 24.30 21.56 12.92
N GLU A 352 23.99 20.28 13.14
CA GLU A 352 24.49 19.18 12.30
C GLU A 352 23.97 19.27 10.87
N HIS A 353 22.67 19.53 10.69
CA HIS A 353 22.08 19.75 9.37
C HIS A 353 22.74 20.92 8.63
N LYS A 354 22.96 22.05 9.32
CA LYS A 354 23.66 23.21 8.75
C LYS A 354 25.09 22.87 8.35
N ARG A 355 25.83 22.11 9.17
CA ARG A 355 27.19 21.61 8.82
C ARG A 355 27.17 20.74 7.56
N ARG A 356 26.25 19.76 7.48
CA ARG A 356 26.09 18.90 6.29
C ARG A 356 25.79 19.72 5.04
N LYS A 357 24.91 20.72 5.13
CA LYS A 357 24.57 21.61 4.00
C LYS A 357 25.79 22.42 3.53
N ILE A 358 26.57 22.98 4.46
CA ILE A 358 27.79 23.73 4.12
C ILE A 358 28.84 22.81 3.48
N MET A 359 29.06 21.60 4.02
CA MET A 359 29.98 20.64 3.40
C MET A 359 29.54 20.25 1.99
N ALA A 360 28.26 19.95 1.78
CA ALA A 360 27.72 19.64 0.45
C ALA A 360 27.93 20.79 -0.54
N MET A 361 27.69 22.05 -0.12
CA MET A 361 27.94 23.23 -0.93
C MET A 361 29.43 23.44 -1.25
N LYS A 362 30.32 23.14 -0.29
CA LYS A 362 31.78 23.19 -0.53
C LYS A 362 32.18 22.11 -1.54
N ILE A 363 31.81 20.85 -1.33
CA ILE A 363 32.15 19.75 -2.26
C ILE A 363 31.65 20.04 -3.68
N GLY A 364 30.42 20.54 -3.84
CA GLY A 364 29.89 20.92 -5.16
C GLY A 364 30.58 22.13 -5.81
N ARG A 365 31.35 22.93 -5.06
CA ARG A 365 32.24 23.97 -5.60
C ARG A 365 33.61 23.44 -6.00
N TRP A 366 34.08 22.35 -5.39
CA TRP A 366 35.37 21.73 -5.71
C TRP A 366 35.29 20.75 -6.88
N MET A 367 34.09 20.27 -7.23
CA MET A 367 33.84 19.42 -8.40
C MET A 367 33.44 20.19 -9.68
N ARG A 368 33.39 21.52 -9.63
CA ARG A 368 33.35 22.39 -10.82
C ARG A 368 34.75 22.94 -11.03
#